data_AF-A0A3D8Y6F0-F1
#
_entry.id   AF-A0A3D8Y6F0-F1
#
_cell.length_a   1.000
_cell.length_b   1.000
_cell.length_c   1.000
_cell.angle_alpha   90.00
_cell.angle_beta   90.00
_cell.angle_gamma   90.00
#
_symmetry.space_group_name_H-M   'P 1'
#
loop_
_entity.id
_entity.type
_entity.pdbx_description
1 polymer ?
#
loop_
_entity_poly.entity_id
_entity_poly.type
_entity_poly.pdbx_seq_one_letter_code
_entity_poly.pdbx_strand_id
1 'polypeptide(L)'
;MTQSLAYIHPDAKLAQGVEVEPFAMIHHDVEIGEGTWIGSHAVINAGARIGKNCRIYPGAVVSATPQDLKYNNEYTLTIVGDNTTIREYATISRGTEEHWKTVIGSDCLIMAYAHVAHDCRVGNSCIIGNNVQMAGHVHVGDWAIISALSAVHQFVKIGSHSFISGASLVRKDVPPFTKAAREPISYAGINSVGLRRRGFSNEKIVEIQNIYRQIYMRGFNNAVALEKVELESPPSDERDEIVNFIRNSERGIMKSPFQSNGGGEPEL
;
A
#
# COMPACT_ATOMS: atom_id res chain seq x y z
N MET A 1 12.31 11.68 -25.73
CA MET A 1 13.63 11.68 -26.42
C MET A 1 14.49 10.63 -25.76
N THR A 2 14.97 9.62 -26.49
CA THR A 2 15.81 8.56 -25.92
C THR A 2 17.27 8.99 -26.02
N GLN A 3 18.00 9.02 -24.90
CA GLN A 3 19.43 9.34 -24.89
C GLN A 3 20.25 8.10 -25.30
N SER A 4 21.36 8.30 -26.03
CA SER A 4 22.14 7.23 -26.68
C SER A 4 22.82 6.22 -25.74
N LEU A 5 22.81 6.50 -24.43
CA LEU A 5 23.45 5.69 -23.39
C LEU A 5 22.46 4.85 -22.57
N ALA A 6 21.17 4.86 -22.91
CA ALA A 6 20.19 3.95 -22.33
C ALA A 6 20.21 2.61 -23.07
N TYR A 7 20.01 1.51 -22.34
CA TYR A 7 19.73 0.21 -22.95
C TYR A 7 18.22 -0.01 -23.01
N ILE A 8 17.69 -0.20 -24.21
CA ILE A 8 16.28 -0.54 -24.43
C ILE A 8 16.24 -1.80 -25.28
N HIS A 9 15.63 -2.86 -24.75
CA HIS A 9 15.44 -4.09 -25.50
C HIS A 9 14.53 -3.84 -26.73
N PRO A 10 14.82 -4.43 -27.92
CA PRO A 10 14.04 -4.19 -29.14
C PRO A 10 12.54 -4.49 -29.01
N ASP A 11 12.18 -5.47 -28.18
CA ASP A 11 10.78 -5.89 -27.95
C ASP A 11 10.03 -5.05 -26.91
N ALA A 12 10.69 -4.08 -26.27
CA ALA A 12 10.03 -3.18 -25.32
C ALA A 12 9.11 -2.19 -26.06
N LYS A 13 7.88 -2.02 -25.56
CA LYS A 13 6.87 -1.15 -26.17
C LYS A 13 6.77 0.17 -25.40
N LEU A 14 7.35 1.21 -25.96
CA LEU A 14 7.30 2.57 -25.39
C LEU A 14 6.35 3.42 -26.22
N ALA A 15 5.39 4.05 -25.56
CA ALA A 15 4.47 4.99 -26.19
C ALA A 15 5.18 6.31 -26.60
N GLN A 16 4.47 7.15 -27.35
CA GLN A 16 4.95 8.48 -27.71
C GLN A 16 5.25 9.32 -26.46
N GLY A 17 6.26 10.18 -26.54
CA GLY A 17 6.61 11.10 -25.45
C GLY A 17 7.29 10.44 -24.25
N VAL A 18 7.56 9.14 -24.27
CA VAL A 18 8.40 8.50 -23.25
C VAL A 18 9.83 9.06 -23.33
N GLU A 19 10.38 9.38 -22.16
CA GLU A 19 11.74 9.87 -22.00
C GLU A 19 12.54 8.87 -21.19
N VAL A 20 13.71 8.49 -21.71
CA VAL A 20 14.61 7.53 -21.07
C VAL A 20 15.99 8.16 -20.98
N GLU A 21 16.44 8.35 -19.75
CA GLU A 21 17.73 8.96 -19.43
C GLU A 21 18.91 7.98 -19.60
N PRO A 22 20.16 8.50 -19.71
CA PRO A 22 21.36 7.68 -19.80
C PRO A 22 21.44 6.60 -18.71
N PHE A 23 21.97 5.44 -19.08
CA PHE A 23 22.22 4.31 -18.17
C PHE A 23 20.97 3.68 -17.54
N ALA A 24 19.77 4.13 -17.90
CA ALA A 24 18.56 3.36 -17.64
C ALA A 24 18.56 2.07 -18.48
N MET A 25 17.97 1.01 -17.93
CA MET A 25 17.88 -0.30 -18.55
C MET A 25 16.42 -0.74 -18.64
N ILE A 26 15.94 -0.99 -19.85
CA ILE A 26 14.59 -1.48 -20.11
C ILE A 26 14.71 -2.84 -20.81
N HIS A 27 14.21 -3.89 -20.14
CA HIS A 27 14.25 -5.26 -20.63
C HIS A 27 13.11 -5.58 -21.62
N HIS A 28 13.15 -6.80 -22.17
CA HIS A 28 12.06 -7.36 -22.99
C HIS A 28 10.75 -7.46 -22.19
N ASP A 29 9.62 -7.58 -22.89
CA ASP A 29 8.29 -7.70 -22.28
C ASP A 29 7.96 -6.55 -21.30
N VAL A 30 8.30 -5.33 -21.69
CA VAL A 30 7.98 -4.10 -20.96
C VAL A 30 7.05 -3.24 -21.81
N GLU A 31 6.01 -2.68 -21.19
CA GLU A 31 5.13 -1.68 -21.81
C GLU A 31 5.11 -0.41 -20.97
N ILE A 32 5.31 0.75 -21.59
CA ILE A 32 5.36 2.06 -20.93
C ILE A 32 4.44 3.05 -21.64
N GLY A 33 3.52 3.63 -20.87
CA GLY A 33 2.55 4.61 -21.34
C GLY A 33 3.14 6.00 -21.64
N GLU A 34 2.33 6.79 -22.36
CA GLU A 34 2.69 8.13 -22.86
C GLU A 34 3.16 9.08 -21.75
N GLY A 35 4.16 9.91 -22.05
CA GLY A 35 4.64 10.97 -21.15
C GLY A 35 5.37 10.48 -19.90
N THR A 36 5.57 9.17 -19.75
CA THR A 36 6.35 8.60 -18.65
C THR A 36 7.84 8.90 -18.83
N TRP A 37 8.48 9.32 -17.73
CA TRP A 37 9.91 9.60 -17.67
C TRP A 37 10.62 8.55 -16.81
N ILE A 38 11.69 7.99 -17.37
CA ILE A 38 12.57 6.99 -16.77
C ILE A 38 13.93 7.64 -16.52
N GLY A 39 14.25 7.86 -15.26
CA GLY A 39 15.47 8.49 -14.80
C GLY A 39 16.71 7.61 -14.93
N SER A 40 17.88 8.24 -14.84
CA SER A 40 19.18 7.59 -15.03
C SER A 40 19.39 6.41 -14.09
N HIS A 41 19.97 5.31 -14.57
CA HIS A 41 20.20 4.08 -13.77
C HIS A 41 18.93 3.39 -13.22
N ALA A 42 17.72 3.78 -13.62
CA ALA A 42 16.53 2.99 -13.32
C ALA A 42 16.56 1.67 -14.13
N VAL A 43 16.08 0.59 -13.53
CA VAL A 43 16.01 -0.74 -14.16
C VAL A 43 14.56 -1.20 -14.22
N ILE A 44 14.05 -1.36 -15.44
CA ILE A 44 12.69 -1.84 -15.71
C ILE A 44 12.80 -3.26 -16.27
N ASN A 45 12.50 -4.24 -15.42
CA ASN A 45 12.59 -5.66 -15.75
C ASN A 45 11.36 -6.17 -16.51
N ALA A 46 11.48 -7.36 -17.09
CA ALA A 46 10.41 -8.02 -17.82
C ALA A 46 9.12 -8.18 -16.99
N GLY A 47 7.97 -8.14 -17.67
CA GLY A 47 6.64 -8.20 -17.05
C GLY A 47 6.12 -6.86 -16.53
N ALA A 48 6.85 -5.76 -16.71
CA ALA A 48 6.38 -4.43 -16.31
C ALA A 48 5.32 -3.89 -17.28
N ARG A 49 4.22 -3.37 -16.72
CA ARG A 49 3.18 -2.60 -17.42
C ARG A 49 3.01 -1.27 -16.69
N ILE A 50 3.61 -0.21 -17.23
CA ILE A 50 3.67 1.10 -16.60
C ILE A 50 2.75 2.05 -17.36
N GLY A 51 1.90 2.76 -16.61
CA GLY A 51 0.95 3.74 -17.12
C GLY A 51 1.58 5.01 -17.70
N LYS A 52 0.74 6.02 -17.87
CA LYS A 52 1.08 7.34 -18.43
C LYS A 52 1.61 8.29 -17.38
N ASN A 53 2.44 9.24 -17.80
CA ASN A 53 2.93 10.35 -16.99
C ASN A 53 3.60 9.93 -15.66
N CYS A 54 4.10 8.70 -15.59
CA CYS A 54 4.82 8.22 -14.42
C CYS A 54 6.20 8.88 -14.35
N ARG A 55 6.72 8.97 -13.13
CA ARG A 55 8.08 9.48 -12.87
C ARG A 55 8.86 8.42 -12.12
N ILE A 56 9.79 7.76 -12.80
CA ILE A 56 10.62 6.71 -12.21
C ILE A 56 12.03 7.25 -12.03
N TYR A 57 12.42 7.47 -10.78
CA TYR A 57 13.65 8.16 -10.41
C TYR A 57 14.88 7.25 -10.43
N PRO A 58 16.09 7.85 -10.37
CA PRO A 58 17.33 7.10 -10.47
C PRO A 58 17.48 5.92 -9.51
N GLY A 59 18.00 4.81 -10.03
CA GLY A 59 18.26 3.59 -9.27
C GLY A 59 17.01 2.80 -8.85
N ALA A 60 15.80 3.27 -9.16
CA ALA A 60 14.59 2.49 -8.93
C ALA A 60 14.60 1.20 -9.76
N VAL A 61 14.14 0.10 -9.16
CA VAL A 61 14.05 -1.22 -9.82
C VAL A 61 12.61 -1.68 -9.84
N VAL A 62 12.03 -1.79 -11.04
CA VAL A 62 10.64 -2.16 -11.24
C VAL A 62 10.54 -3.54 -11.88
N SER A 63 9.56 -4.33 -11.44
CA SER A 63 9.30 -5.69 -11.88
C SER A 63 10.44 -6.69 -11.61
N ALA A 64 11.21 -6.46 -10.54
CA ALA A 64 12.24 -7.40 -10.13
C ALA A 64 11.64 -8.78 -9.83
N THR A 65 12.42 -9.84 -10.03
CA THR A 65 12.04 -11.19 -9.60
C THR A 65 11.64 -11.19 -8.11
N PRO A 66 10.57 -11.91 -7.72
CA PRO A 66 10.23 -12.11 -6.31
C PRO A 66 11.41 -12.64 -5.49
N GLN A 67 11.48 -12.22 -4.23
CA GLN A 67 12.48 -12.73 -3.27
C GLN A 67 12.01 -14.00 -2.54
N ASP A 68 10.79 -14.47 -2.81
CA ASP A 68 10.26 -15.71 -2.27
C ASP A 68 11.00 -16.91 -2.88
N LEU A 69 11.53 -17.79 -2.03
CA LEU A 69 12.23 -19.01 -2.45
C LEU A 69 11.32 -20.01 -3.17
N LYS A 70 9.99 -19.86 -3.05
CA LYS A 70 9.01 -20.68 -3.78
C LYS A 70 8.85 -20.27 -5.24
N TYR A 71 9.29 -19.05 -5.60
CA TYR A 71 9.20 -18.57 -6.97
C TYR A 71 10.03 -19.46 -7.91
N ASN A 72 9.41 -19.96 -8.97
CA ASN A 72 9.97 -20.95 -9.88
C ASN A 72 9.98 -20.47 -11.35
N ASN A 73 10.37 -19.21 -11.55
CA ASN A 73 10.46 -18.60 -12.88
C ASN A 73 9.14 -18.53 -13.65
N GLU A 74 8.00 -18.58 -12.96
CA GLU A 74 6.69 -18.40 -13.58
C GLU A 74 6.54 -17.01 -14.22
N TYR A 75 5.69 -16.93 -15.24
CA TYR A 75 5.38 -15.66 -15.91
C TYR A 75 4.40 -14.84 -15.06
N THR A 76 4.87 -13.68 -14.59
CA THR A 76 4.09 -12.79 -13.71
C THR A 76 4.38 -11.33 -14.03
N LEU A 77 3.50 -10.45 -13.56
CA LEU A 77 3.50 -9.04 -13.96
C LEU A 77 3.73 -8.09 -12.79
N THR A 78 4.17 -6.88 -13.13
CA THR A 78 4.00 -5.69 -12.29
C THR A 78 3.17 -4.68 -13.06
N ILE A 79 2.09 -4.19 -12.46
CA ILE A 79 1.24 -3.15 -13.05
C ILE A 79 1.38 -1.87 -12.23
N VAL A 80 1.73 -0.77 -12.88
CA VAL A 80 1.81 0.57 -12.27
C VAL A 80 0.85 1.50 -13.01
N GLY A 81 -0.10 2.09 -12.28
CA GLY A 81 -1.08 3.05 -12.81
C GLY A 81 -0.47 4.38 -13.23
N ASP A 82 -1.32 5.28 -13.71
CA ASP A 82 -0.93 6.58 -14.27
C ASP A 82 -0.49 7.56 -13.18
N ASN A 83 0.33 8.55 -13.55
CA ASN A 83 0.81 9.64 -12.69
C ASN A 83 1.55 9.18 -11.41
N THR A 84 1.93 7.91 -11.34
CA THR A 84 2.63 7.38 -10.17
C THR A 84 4.10 7.76 -10.20
N THR A 85 4.59 8.24 -9.06
CA THR A 85 5.99 8.61 -8.85
C THR A 85 6.69 7.54 -8.03
N ILE A 86 7.75 6.95 -8.58
CA ILE A 86 8.61 5.97 -7.93
C ILE A 86 9.97 6.61 -7.72
N ARG A 87 10.32 6.86 -6.47
CA ARG A 87 11.52 7.59 -6.05
C ARG A 87 12.77 6.70 -6.03
N GLU A 88 13.89 7.33 -5.70
CA GLU A 88 15.24 6.80 -5.80
C GLU A 88 15.37 5.47 -5.07
N TYR A 89 15.95 4.47 -5.74
CA TYR A 89 16.21 3.13 -5.18
C TYR A 89 14.98 2.40 -4.61
N ALA A 90 13.77 2.84 -4.93
CA ALA A 90 12.58 2.06 -4.61
C ALA A 90 12.58 0.75 -5.42
N THR A 91 12.11 -0.33 -4.81
CA THR A 91 12.09 -1.66 -5.43
C THR A 91 10.67 -2.21 -5.45
N ILE A 92 10.25 -2.71 -6.61
CA ILE A 92 8.94 -3.31 -6.81
C ILE A 92 9.14 -4.66 -7.48
N SER A 93 8.76 -5.73 -6.80
CA SER A 93 8.80 -7.09 -7.34
C SER A 93 7.51 -7.43 -8.08
N ARG A 94 7.60 -8.22 -9.15
CA ARG A 94 6.42 -8.81 -9.81
C ARG A 94 5.74 -9.86 -8.92
N GLY A 95 4.58 -10.35 -9.35
CA GLY A 95 3.85 -11.37 -8.61
C GLY A 95 4.50 -12.75 -8.62
N THR A 96 3.87 -13.70 -7.93
CA THR A 96 4.11 -15.15 -8.00
C THR A 96 2.89 -15.85 -8.60
N GLU A 97 2.90 -17.18 -8.71
CA GLU A 97 1.73 -17.97 -9.12
C GLU A 97 0.47 -17.76 -8.24
N GLU A 98 0.61 -17.20 -7.03
CA GLU A 98 -0.53 -16.98 -6.13
C GLU A 98 -1.48 -15.89 -6.65
N HIS A 99 -0.96 -14.72 -7.05
CA HIS A 99 -1.79 -13.61 -7.57
C HIS A 99 -1.43 -13.19 -9.00
N TRP A 100 -0.38 -13.76 -9.60
CA TRP A 100 0.14 -13.50 -10.94
C TRP A 100 0.68 -12.08 -11.17
N LYS A 101 0.42 -11.14 -10.26
CA LYS A 101 0.78 -9.75 -10.42
C LYS A 101 0.90 -8.98 -9.11
N THR A 102 1.85 -8.07 -9.08
CA THR A 102 1.90 -6.94 -8.15
C THR A 102 1.25 -5.73 -8.82
N VAL A 103 0.42 -4.98 -8.09
CA VAL A 103 -0.32 -3.83 -8.64
C VAL A 103 -0.08 -2.59 -7.77
N ILE A 104 0.25 -1.49 -8.41
CA ILE A 104 0.27 -0.14 -7.82
C ILE A 104 -0.70 0.72 -8.64
N GLY A 105 -1.66 1.36 -7.99
CA GLY A 105 -2.64 2.23 -8.61
C GLY A 105 -2.06 3.52 -9.18
N SER A 106 -2.95 4.44 -9.52
CA SER A 106 -2.61 5.76 -10.07
C SER A 106 -2.36 6.79 -8.96
N ASP A 107 -1.66 7.87 -9.31
CA ASP A 107 -1.39 9.02 -8.45
C ASP A 107 -0.64 8.68 -7.14
N CYS A 108 0.08 7.56 -7.12
CA CYS A 108 0.82 7.11 -5.94
C CYS A 108 2.19 7.80 -5.85
N LEU A 109 2.67 7.95 -4.62
CA LEU A 109 4.05 8.33 -4.33
C LEU A 109 4.75 7.20 -3.57
N ILE A 110 5.64 6.50 -4.26
CA ILE A 110 6.51 5.48 -3.67
C ILE A 110 7.86 6.15 -3.40
N MET A 111 8.17 6.44 -2.14
CA MET A 111 9.34 7.24 -1.77
C MET A 111 10.63 6.41 -1.71
N ALA A 112 11.76 7.08 -1.45
CA ALA A 112 13.08 6.50 -1.65
C ALA A 112 13.31 5.26 -0.78
N TYR A 113 13.97 4.25 -1.34
CA TYR A 113 14.24 2.96 -0.69
C TYR A 113 13.00 2.19 -0.18
N ALA A 114 11.78 2.57 -0.58
CA ALA A 114 10.61 1.76 -0.29
C ALA A 114 10.66 0.43 -1.06
N HIS A 115 10.17 -0.63 -0.43
CA HIS A 115 10.05 -1.95 -1.03
C HIS A 115 8.59 -2.38 -1.09
N VAL A 116 8.15 -2.76 -2.30
CA VAL A 116 6.87 -3.41 -2.57
C VAL A 116 7.17 -4.83 -3.03
N ALA A 117 6.96 -5.81 -2.15
CA ALA A 117 7.18 -7.21 -2.47
C ALA A 117 6.15 -7.77 -3.47
N HIS A 118 6.33 -9.04 -3.79
CA HIS A 118 5.45 -9.80 -4.68
C HIS A 118 3.98 -9.79 -4.22
N ASP A 119 3.09 -9.82 -5.19
CA ASP A 119 1.63 -10.02 -5.01
C ASP A 119 0.92 -8.93 -4.19
N CYS A 120 1.62 -7.82 -3.92
CA CYS A 120 1.05 -6.66 -3.25
C CYS A 120 0.04 -5.95 -4.15
N ARG A 121 -0.95 -5.33 -3.52
CA ARG A 121 -1.96 -4.50 -4.18
C ARG A 121 -2.04 -3.15 -3.48
N VAL A 122 -1.50 -2.13 -4.11
CA VAL A 122 -1.57 -0.75 -3.65
C VAL A 122 -2.62 -0.03 -4.49
N GLY A 123 -3.60 0.57 -3.82
CA GLY A 123 -4.67 1.36 -4.44
C GLY A 123 -4.17 2.68 -5.02
N ASN A 124 -5.09 3.60 -5.27
CA ASN A 124 -4.80 4.90 -5.85
C ASN A 124 -4.40 5.92 -4.78
N SER A 125 -3.60 6.90 -5.19
CA SER A 125 -3.26 8.07 -4.39
C SER A 125 -2.63 7.75 -3.01
N CYS A 126 -1.94 6.63 -2.94
CA CYS A 126 -1.24 6.18 -1.74
C CYS A 126 0.12 6.89 -1.60
N ILE A 127 0.56 7.07 -0.36
CA ILE A 127 1.92 7.54 -0.07
C ILE A 127 2.64 6.44 0.71
N ILE A 128 3.69 5.89 0.12
CA ILE A 128 4.57 4.91 0.73
C ILE A 128 5.89 5.61 1.06
N GLY A 129 6.09 5.92 2.34
CA GLY A 129 7.19 6.73 2.84
C GLY A 129 8.58 6.12 2.66
N ASN A 130 9.62 6.94 2.91
CA ASN A 130 11.02 6.51 2.76
C ASN A 130 11.28 5.22 3.55
N ASN A 131 12.00 4.27 2.94
CA ASN A 131 12.39 3.02 3.56
C ASN A 131 11.23 2.16 4.09
N VAL A 132 9.99 2.39 3.68
CA VAL A 132 8.89 1.49 4.04
C VAL A 132 9.12 0.12 3.39
N GLN A 133 9.08 -0.94 4.18
CA GLN A 133 9.27 -2.32 3.70
C GLN A 133 7.94 -3.07 3.77
N MET A 134 7.33 -3.38 2.63
CA MET A 134 6.13 -4.23 2.57
C MET A 134 6.52 -5.62 2.11
N ALA A 135 6.24 -6.63 2.94
CA ALA A 135 6.38 -8.03 2.56
C ALA A 135 5.25 -8.49 1.61
N GLY A 136 5.29 -9.74 1.16
CA GLY A 136 4.39 -10.25 0.13
C GLY A 136 2.90 -10.15 0.47
N HIS A 137 2.06 -10.02 -0.56
CA HIS A 137 0.58 -10.06 -0.45
C HIS A 137 -0.04 -8.95 0.41
N VAL A 138 0.66 -7.84 0.64
CA VAL A 138 0.10 -6.69 1.36
C VAL A 138 -0.94 -5.99 0.48
N HIS A 139 -2.09 -5.65 1.08
CA HIS A 139 -3.13 -4.84 0.45
C HIS A 139 -3.13 -3.45 1.09
N VAL A 140 -3.04 -2.40 0.28
CA VAL A 140 -3.16 -1.00 0.69
C VAL A 140 -4.32 -0.36 -0.05
N GLY A 141 -5.36 0.01 0.68
CA GLY A 141 -6.53 0.71 0.14
C GLY A 141 -6.18 2.12 -0.29
N ASP A 142 -7.05 2.70 -1.11
CA ASP A 142 -6.84 4.03 -1.68
C ASP A 142 -6.48 5.04 -0.61
N TRP A 143 -5.66 6.01 -0.99
CA TRP A 143 -5.43 7.19 -0.18
C TRP A 143 -4.73 6.95 1.18
N ALA A 144 -4.28 5.73 1.44
CA ALA A 144 -3.54 5.38 2.64
C ALA A 144 -2.13 5.99 2.64
N ILE A 145 -1.63 6.28 3.83
CA ILE A 145 -0.29 6.85 4.04
C ILE A 145 0.47 5.95 4.99
N ILE A 146 1.59 5.40 4.53
CA ILE A 146 2.53 4.64 5.35
C ILE A 146 3.76 5.51 5.57
N SER A 147 3.95 6.00 6.79
CA SER A 147 5.08 6.88 7.09
C SER A 147 6.41 6.13 7.09
N ALA A 148 7.49 6.88 6.89
CA ALA A 148 8.85 6.37 6.71
C ALA A 148 9.30 5.36 7.79
N LEU A 149 10.21 4.46 7.41
CA LEU A 149 10.82 3.43 8.25
C LEU A 149 9.85 2.37 8.80
N SER A 150 8.61 2.33 8.32
CA SER A 150 7.64 1.31 8.73
C SER A 150 7.86 -0.02 8.01
N ALA A 151 7.59 -1.12 8.69
CA ALA A 151 7.61 -2.46 8.11
C ALA A 151 6.21 -3.09 8.17
N VAL A 152 5.74 -3.65 7.06
CA VAL A 152 4.43 -4.28 6.92
C VAL A 152 4.62 -5.77 6.68
N HIS A 153 4.11 -6.58 7.60
CA HIS A 153 4.18 -8.02 7.51
C HIS A 153 3.31 -8.57 6.36
N GLN A 154 3.68 -9.72 5.80
CA GLN A 154 2.96 -10.35 4.71
C GLN A 154 1.48 -10.59 5.05
N PHE A 155 0.63 -10.49 4.02
CA PHE A 155 -0.84 -10.63 4.07
C PHE A 155 -1.60 -9.56 4.86
N VAL A 156 -0.93 -8.50 5.34
CA VAL A 156 -1.62 -7.41 6.05
C VAL A 156 -2.46 -6.58 5.08
N LYS A 157 -3.68 -6.24 5.52
CA LYS A 157 -4.58 -5.30 4.85
C LYS A 157 -4.52 -3.94 5.56
N ILE A 158 -4.29 -2.87 4.82
CA ILE A 158 -4.31 -1.47 5.27
C ILE A 158 -5.47 -0.80 4.54
N GLY A 159 -6.50 -0.38 5.28
CA GLY A 159 -7.71 0.17 4.72
C GLY A 159 -7.52 1.58 4.15
N SER A 160 -8.48 2.00 3.33
CA SER A 160 -8.47 3.29 2.64
C SER A 160 -8.33 4.46 3.63
N HIS A 161 -7.65 5.54 3.24
CA HIS A 161 -7.45 6.75 4.07
C HIS A 161 -6.73 6.53 5.42
N SER A 162 -6.22 5.32 5.69
CA SER A 162 -5.47 5.04 6.92
C SER A 162 -4.16 5.80 6.96
N PHE A 163 -3.66 6.05 8.17
CA PHE A 163 -2.36 6.64 8.40
C PHE A 163 -1.56 5.78 9.37
N ILE A 164 -0.43 5.25 8.92
CA ILE A 164 0.53 4.52 9.76
C ILE A 164 1.65 5.48 10.14
N SER A 165 1.93 5.60 11.44
CA SER A 165 3.01 6.45 11.94
C SER A 165 4.40 5.95 11.52
N GLY A 166 5.41 6.81 11.61
CA GLY A 166 6.77 6.43 11.23
C GLY A 166 7.31 5.31 12.12
N ALA A 167 8.30 4.58 11.60
CA ALA A 167 9.00 3.51 12.31
C ALA A 167 8.06 2.46 12.96
N SER A 168 6.93 2.16 12.31
CA SER A 168 5.92 1.26 12.87
C SER A 168 6.05 -0.17 12.34
N LEU A 169 5.82 -1.16 13.22
CA LEU A 169 5.79 -2.58 12.86
C LEU A 169 4.34 -3.06 12.70
N VAL A 170 3.86 -3.12 11.45
CA VAL A 170 2.47 -3.47 11.12
C VAL A 170 2.32 -4.99 10.96
N ARG A 171 1.71 -5.65 11.95
CA ARG A 171 1.54 -7.12 11.99
C ARG A 171 0.09 -7.60 11.86
N LYS A 172 -0.85 -6.67 11.97
CA LYS A 172 -2.30 -6.86 11.97
C LYS A 172 -2.94 -5.85 11.04
N ASP A 173 -4.16 -6.14 10.60
CA ASP A 173 -4.85 -5.28 9.63
C ASP A 173 -5.17 -3.92 10.26
N VAL A 174 -5.05 -2.86 9.46
CA VAL A 174 -5.32 -1.47 9.87
C VAL A 174 -6.62 -1.04 9.21
N PRO A 175 -7.73 -0.87 9.96
CA PRO A 175 -9.02 -0.52 9.37
C PRO A 175 -9.02 0.84 8.67
N PRO A 176 -9.90 1.05 7.67
CA PRO A 176 -10.03 2.30 6.93
C PRO A 176 -10.16 3.54 7.83
N PHE A 177 -9.73 4.70 7.35
CA PHE A 177 -9.84 5.98 8.04
C PHE A 177 -9.10 6.09 9.38
N THR A 178 -8.44 5.03 9.86
CA THR A 178 -7.80 5.02 11.18
C THR A 178 -6.37 5.58 11.16
N LYS A 179 -5.87 5.95 12.33
CA LYS A 179 -4.44 6.13 12.58
C LYS A 179 -3.93 4.93 13.37
N ALA A 180 -2.85 4.34 12.89
CA ALA A 180 -2.10 3.29 13.57
C ALA A 180 -0.77 3.87 14.07
N ALA A 181 -0.52 3.80 15.36
CA ALA A 181 0.70 4.33 15.97
C ALA A 181 1.06 3.61 17.27
N ARG A 182 2.11 4.09 17.96
CA ARG A 182 2.67 3.53 19.21
C ARG A 182 3.43 2.21 18.97
N GLU A 183 4.10 1.73 20.02
CA GLU A 183 4.78 0.45 20.04
C GLU A 183 4.29 -0.35 21.28
N PRO A 184 3.64 -1.50 21.12
CA PRO A 184 3.21 -2.12 19.86
C PRO A 184 2.13 -1.31 19.12
N ILE A 185 2.07 -1.46 17.79
CA ILE A 185 1.13 -0.70 16.94
C ILE A 185 -0.32 -0.90 17.39
N SER A 186 -1.01 0.22 17.59
CA SER A 186 -2.35 0.27 18.16
C SER A 186 -3.19 1.37 17.53
N TYR A 187 -4.51 1.27 17.68
CA TYR A 187 -5.45 2.32 17.27
C TYR A 187 -5.15 3.65 17.99
N ALA A 188 -4.97 4.71 17.22
CA ALA A 188 -4.60 6.05 17.70
C ALA A 188 -5.63 7.12 17.30
N GLY A 189 -6.88 6.72 17.14
CA GLY A 189 -7.95 7.58 16.63
C GLY A 189 -8.10 7.51 15.12
N ILE A 190 -8.95 8.37 14.55
CA ILE A 190 -9.15 8.47 13.10
C ILE A 190 -8.22 9.50 12.45
N ASN A 191 -7.96 9.35 11.15
CA ASN A 191 -7.17 10.25 10.32
C ASN A 191 -7.98 11.50 9.92
N SER A 192 -8.50 12.23 10.91
CA SER A 192 -9.38 13.39 10.68
C SER A 192 -8.71 14.50 9.87
N VAL A 193 -7.38 14.64 9.94
CA VAL A 193 -6.63 15.60 9.13
C VAL A 193 -6.64 15.19 7.66
N GLY A 194 -6.35 13.91 7.35
CA GLY A 194 -6.42 13.39 5.99
C GLY A 194 -7.82 13.45 5.40
N LEU A 195 -8.84 13.10 6.19
CA LEU A 195 -10.25 13.18 5.78
C LEU A 195 -10.67 14.62 5.45
N ARG A 196 -10.37 15.61 6.31
CA ARG A 196 -10.68 17.03 6.03
C ARG A 196 -10.01 17.54 4.76
N ARG A 197 -8.75 17.16 4.53
CA ARG A 197 -8.01 17.54 3.30
C ARG A 197 -8.66 16.98 2.03
N ARG A 198 -9.46 15.92 2.14
CA ARG A 198 -10.19 15.29 1.03
C ARG A 198 -11.67 15.64 1.00
N GLY A 199 -12.09 16.70 1.71
CA GLY A 199 -13.44 17.23 1.61
C GLY A 199 -14.50 16.51 2.42
N PHE A 200 -14.14 15.60 3.33
CA PHE A 200 -15.10 15.01 4.26
C PHE A 200 -15.66 16.09 5.19
N SER A 201 -16.98 16.12 5.37
CA SER A 201 -17.64 17.03 6.31
C SER A 201 -17.28 16.69 7.76
N ASN A 202 -17.41 17.66 8.66
CA ASN A 202 -17.14 17.42 10.07
C ASN A 202 -18.13 16.42 10.66
N GLU A 203 -19.39 16.46 10.22
CA GLU A 203 -20.45 15.52 10.60
C GLU A 203 -20.05 14.09 10.24
N LYS A 204 -19.54 13.88 9.02
CA LYS A 204 -19.09 12.57 8.55
C LYS A 204 -17.86 12.08 9.33
N ILE A 205 -16.92 12.96 9.62
CA ILE A 205 -15.75 12.62 10.43
C ILE A 205 -16.16 12.19 11.85
N VAL A 206 -17.15 12.88 12.44
CA VAL A 206 -17.70 12.52 13.76
C VAL A 206 -18.43 11.18 13.71
N GLU A 207 -19.20 10.90 12.65
CA GLU A 207 -19.85 9.61 12.40
C GLU A 207 -18.82 8.46 12.40
N ILE A 208 -17.78 8.56 11.55
CA ILE A 208 -16.69 7.57 11.47
C ILE A 208 -16.00 7.41 12.83
N GLN A 209 -15.75 8.52 13.53
CA GLN A 209 -15.13 8.48 14.85
C GLN A 209 -15.99 7.71 15.87
N ASN A 210 -17.31 7.87 15.83
CA ASN A 210 -18.23 7.20 16.74
C ASN A 210 -18.32 5.70 16.47
N ILE A 211 -18.29 5.27 15.21
CA ILE A 211 -18.18 3.86 14.82
C ILE A 211 -16.93 3.23 15.45
N TYR A 212 -15.76 3.87 15.29
CA TYR A 212 -14.54 3.34 15.88
C TYR A 212 -14.49 3.40 17.41
N ARG A 213 -15.22 4.32 18.05
CA ARG A 213 -15.39 4.30 19.51
C ARG A 213 -16.18 3.08 19.97
N GLN A 214 -17.23 2.69 19.25
CA GLN A 214 -17.95 1.45 19.55
C GLN A 214 -17.04 0.22 19.41
N ILE A 215 -16.21 0.18 18.36
CA ILE A 215 -15.30 -0.93 18.09
C ILE A 215 -14.17 -1.02 19.12
N TYR A 216 -13.47 0.08 19.41
CA TYR A 216 -12.21 0.04 20.18
C TYR A 216 -12.33 0.42 21.65
N MET A 217 -13.39 1.13 22.07
CA MET A 217 -13.46 1.75 23.41
C MET A 217 -14.54 1.17 24.31
N ARG A 218 -15.44 0.32 23.79
CA ARG A 218 -16.54 -0.27 24.57
C ARG A 218 -16.24 -1.64 25.17
N GLY A 219 -15.06 -2.21 24.91
CA GLY A 219 -14.65 -3.50 25.46
C GLY A 219 -15.34 -4.72 24.84
N PHE A 220 -16.09 -4.53 23.74
CA PHE A 220 -16.68 -5.64 23.01
C PHE A 220 -15.62 -6.42 22.21
N ASN A 221 -15.92 -7.68 21.93
CA ASN A 221 -15.22 -8.39 20.86
C ASN A 221 -15.69 -7.85 19.49
N ASN A 222 -14.94 -8.15 18.43
CA ASN A 222 -15.23 -7.60 17.10
C ASN A 222 -16.63 -7.99 16.60
N ALA A 223 -17.11 -9.22 16.80
CA ALA A 223 -18.41 -9.65 16.31
C ALA A 223 -19.55 -8.82 16.93
N VAL A 224 -19.56 -8.69 18.26
CA VAL A 224 -20.55 -7.90 19.00
C VAL A 224 -20.44 -6.40 18.67
N ALA A 225 -19.21 -5.89 18.48
CA ALA A 225 -19.01 -4.51 18.08
C ALA A 225 -19.63 -4.21 16.70
N LEU A 226 -19.47 -5.12 15.73
CA LEU A 226 -20.01 -4.96 14.37
C LEU A 226 -21.54 -4.99 14.38
N GLU A 227 -22.16 -5.94 15.08
CA GLU A 227 -23.63 -6.00 15.21
C GLU A 227 -24.20 -4.69 15.80
N LYS A 228 -23.52 -4.14 16.82
CA LYS A 228 -23.90 -2.86 17.42
C LYS A 228 -23.73 -1.68 16.48
N VAL A 229 -22.65 -1.64 15.69
CA VAL A 229 -22.45 -0.60 14.69
C VAL A 229 -23.58 -0.64 13.66
N GLU A 230 -23.94 -1.81 13.17
CA GLU A 230 -25.01 -1.98 12.16
C GLU A 230 -26.39 -1.59 12.70
N LEU A 231 -26.67 -1.83 13.99
CA LEU A 231 -27.95 -1.51 14.63
C LEU A 231 -28.04 -0.05 15.09
N GLU A 232 -26.96 0.51 15.63
CA GLU A 232 -26.97 1.82 16.30
C GLU A 232 -26.52 2.97 15.37
N SER A 233 -25.81 2.68 14.25
CA SER A 233 -25.31 3.70 13.32
C SER A 233 -26.11 3.74 12.01
N PRO A 234 -26.50 4.94 11.52
CA PRO A 234 -27.18 5.08 10.23
C PRO A 234 -26.40 4.44 9.07
N PRO A 235 -27.06 3.88 8.04
CA PRO A 235 -26.40 3.40 6.83
C PRO A 235 -25.62 4.49 6.10
N SER A 236 -24.38 4.17 5.77
CA SER A 236 -23.49 4.98 4.96
C SER A 236 -22.42 4.11 4.32
N ASP A 237 -21.86 4.59 3.20
CA ASP A 237 -20.79 3.90 2.49
C ASP A 237 -19.58 3.67 3.41
N GLU A 238 -19.23 4.64 4.27
CA GLU A 238 -18.10 4.52 5.17
C GLU A 238 -18.37 3.51 6.29
N ARG A 239 -19.59 3.46 6.84
CA ARG A 239 -19.96 2.42 7.81
C ARG A 239 -19.80 1.05 7.20
N ASP A 240 -20.32 0.86 6.00
CA ASP A 240 -20.32 -0.44 5.32
C ASP A 240 -18.89 -0.86 4.92
N GLU A 241 -18.04 0.08 4.50
CA GLU A 241 -16.61 -0.17 4.27
C GLU A 241 -15.91 -0.64 5.54
N ILE A 242 -16.12 0.05 6.68
CA ILE A 242 -15.50 -0.30 7.97
C ILE A 242 -15.94 -1.70 8.41
N VAL A 243 -17.25 -1.97 8.37
CA VAL A 243 -17.83 -3.24 8.80
C VAL A 243 -17.32 -4.38 7.92
N ASN A 244 -17.37 -4.22 6.60
CA ASN A 244 -16.92 -5.24 5.67
C ASN A 244 -15.42 -5.50 5.77
N PHE A 245 -14.60 -4.45 5.99
CA PHE A 245 -13.17 -4.63 6.19
C PHE A 245 -12.88 -5.48 7.43
N ILE A 246 -13.49 -5.15 8.57
CA ILE A 246 -13.22 -5.84 9.83
C ILE A 246 -13.75 -7.28 9.78
N ARG A 247 -14.93 -7.50 9.19
CA ARG A 247 -15.53 -8.82 9.02
C ARG A 247 -14.67 -9.75 8.17
N ASN A 248 -14.02 -9.24 7.13
CA ASN A 248 -13.16 -9.99 6.21
C ASN A 248 -11.66 -9.95 6.58
N SER A 249 -11.33 -9.52 7.79
CA SER A 249 -9.95 -9.53 8.30
C SER A 249 -9.56 -10.92 8.78
N GLU A 250 -8.75 -11.62 7.98
CA GLU A 250 -8.26 -12.98 8.29
C GLU A 250 -7.19 -12.96 9.40
N ARG A 251 -6.43 -11.86 9.52
CA ARG A 251 -5.38 -11.71 10.52
C ARG A 251 -5.88 -11.05 11.80
N GLY A 252 -7.11 -10.57 11.81
CA GLY A 252 -7.62 -9.66 12.82
C GLY A 252 -7.00 -8.26 12.71
N ILE A 253 -7.70 -7.30 13.31
CA ILE A 253 -7.34 -5.89 13.27
C ILE A 253 -6.38 -5.49 14.40
N MET A 254 -5.64 -4.40 14.22
CA MET A 254 -4.84 -3.78 15.29
C MET A 254 -5.69 -3.52 16.54
N LYS A 255 -5.10 -3.56 17.73
CA LYS A 255 -5.82 -3.49 19.01
C LYS A 255 -5.98 -2.05 19.53
N SER A 256 -6.88 -1.88 20.49
CA SER A 256 -6.96 -0.67 21.31
C SER A 256 -5.75 -0.61 22.26
N PRO A 257 -5.15 0.56 22.51
CA PRO A 257 -4.04 0.70 23.45
C PRO A 257 -4.47 0.46 24.91
N PHE A 258 -5.78 0.40 25.20
CA PHE A 258 -6.34 0.26 26.55
C PHE A 258 -6.92 -1.13 26.84
N GLN A 259 -6.86 -2.07 25.89
CA GLN A 259 -7.19 -3.47 26.20
C GLN A 259 -6.06 -4.08 27.02
N SER A 260 -6.20 -4.03 28.34
CA SER A 260 -5.44 -4.87 29.25
C SER A 260 -5.60 -6.32 28.82
N ASN A 261 -4.50 -7.08 28.76
CA ASN A 261 -4.54 -8.54 28.69
C ASN A 261 -5.49 -9.04 29.79
N GLY A 262 -6.66 -9.54 29.41
CA GLY A 262 -7.44 -10.37 30.29
C GLY A 262 -6.64 -11.64 30.54
N GLY A 263 -6.16 -11.81 31.78
CA GLY A 263 -5.74 -13.09 32.36
C GLY A 263 -4.61 -13.82 31.65
N GLY A 264 -3.36 -13.51 32.01
CA GLY A 264 -2.26 -14.46 31.98
C GLY A 264 -1.53 -14.32 33.31
N GLU A 265 -1.62 -15.34 34.15
CA GLU A 265 -0.73 -15.45 35.32
C GLU A 265 0.73 -15.39 34.84
N PRO A 266 1.64 -14.76 35.60
CA PRO A 266 3.05 -14.83 35.30
C PRO A 266 3.50 -16.28 35.46
N GLU A 267 3.86 -16.93 34.34
CA GLU A 267 4.66 -18.15 34.40
C GLU A 267 6.01 -17.80 35.07
N LEU A 268 6.28 -18.52 36.15
CA LEU A 268 7.49 -18.48 36.98
C LEU A 268 8.74 -18.84 36.19
#